data_AF-A0A2K3PFE7-F1
#
_entry.id   AF-A0A2K3PFE7-F1
#
_cell.length_a   1.000
_cell.length_b   1.000
_cell.length_c   1.000
_cell.angle_alpha   90.00
_cell.angle_beta   90.00
_cell.angle_gamma   90.00
#
_symmetry.space_group_name_H-M   'P 1'
#
loop_
_entity.id
_entity.type
_entity.pdbx_description
1 polymer ?
#
loop_
_entity_poly.entity_id
_entity_poly.type
_entity_poly.pdbx_seq_one_letter_code
_entity_poly.pdbx_strand_id
1 'polypeptide(L)'
;MIPEEEKNLGPNDRMIHVYHFLKDTAQNQMHVQNFGDPFFLVIHEGEALAEVKLRIQKKLQVPNEEFLKWKFAFVSLGRPEYLQDSDIISNRFQRRDIYGAWEQYLGLEHTDNSPKRYTANQQQLKLSQGSKKKRREAVNLLLGSLSDSIFLFS
;
A
#
# COMPACT_ATOMS: atom_id res chain seq x y z
N MET A 1 -27.80 0.05 1.90
CA MET A 1 -28.20 0.25 0.49
C MET A 1 -27.02 -0.14 -0.37
N ILE A 2 -27.22 -1.07 -1.29
CA ILE A 2 -26.27 -1.33 -2.38
C ILE A 2 -26.41 -0.15 -3.37
N PRO A 3 -25.35 0.63 -3.65
CA PRO A 3 -25.37 1.69 -4.67
C PRO A 3 -25.95 1.19 -6.00
N GLU A 4 -26.64 2.03 -6.76
CA GLU A 4 -27.21 1.60 -8.06
C GLU A 4 -26.15 1.04 -9.02
N GLU A 5 -24.92 1.54 -8.91
CA GLU A 5 -23.73 1.08 -9.62
C GLU A 5 -23.42 -0.41 -9.38
N GLU A 6 -23.81 -0.95 -8.22
CA GLU A 6 -23.60 -2.36 -7.85
C GLU A 6 -24.79 -3.25 -8.18
N LYS A 7 -25.95 -2.68 -8.60
CA LYS A 7 -27.19 -3.43 -8.81
C LYS A 7 -27.31 -4.08 -10.19
N ASN A 8 -26.54 -3.63 -11.19
CA ASN A 8 -26.61 -4.17 -12.57
C ASN A 8 -25.21 -4.16 -13.22
N LEU A 9 -24.35 -5.12 -12.85
CA LEU A 9 -23.08 -5.33 -13.56
C LEU A 9 -23.35 -5.97 -14.92
N GLY A 10 -22.94 -5.30 -16.00
CA GLY A 10 -22.87 -5.90 -17.33
C GLY A 10 -21.90 -7.09 -17.36
N PRO A 11 -21.95 -7.94 -18.39
CA PRO A 11 -21.10 -9.15 -18.47
C PRO A 11 -19.59 -8.86 -18.44
N ASN A 12 -19.19 -7.65 -18.82
CA ASN A 12 -17.81 -7.19 -18.87
C ASN A 12 -17.46 -6.18 -17.77
N ASP A 13 -18.44 -5.77 -16.96
CA ASP A 13 -18.21 -4.90 -15.82
C ASP A 13 -17.51 -5.68 -14.71
N ARG A 14 -16.65 -5.01 -13.96
CA ARG A 14 -15.89 -5.65 -12.88
C ARG A 14 -15.90 -4.78 -11.64
N MET A 15 -16.11 -5.41 -10.50
CA MET A 15 -15.83 -4.79 -9.22
C MET A 15 -14.35 -5.01 -8.89
N ILE A 16 -13.62 -3.92 -8.66
CA ILE A 16 -12.19 -3.94 -8.30
C ILE A 16 -11.97 -3.33 -6.93
N HIS A 17 -10.88 -3.74 -6.29
CA HIS A 17 -10.38 -3.09 -5.09
C HIS A 17 -9.61 -1.81 -5.44
N VAL A 18 -9.76 -0.79 -4.60
CA VAL A 18 -8.99 0.45 -4.65
C VAL A 18 -8.32 0.68 -3.30
N TYR A 19 -7.01 0.94 -3.31
CA TYR A 19 -6.22 1.17 -2.09
C TYR A 19 -5.41 2.46 -2.21
N HIS A 20 -5.28 3.18 -1.09
CA HIS A 20 -4.33 4.28 -0.95
C HIS A 20 -2.96 3.72 -0.58
N PHE A 21 -1.88 4.23 -1.17
CA PHE A 21 -0.54 3.77 -0.83
C PHE A 21 0.52 4.89 -0.84
N LEU A 22 1.55 4.69 -0.02
CA LEU A 22 2.79 5.44 -0.07
C LEU A 22 3.83 4.61 -0.81
N LYS A 23 4.63 5.27 -1.65
CA LYS A 23 5.81 4.66 -2.24
C LYS A 23 6.96 4.72 -1.25
N ASP A 24 7.40 3.56 -0.75
CA ASP A 24 8.62 3.46 0.04
C ASP A 24 9.82 3.19 -0.88
N THR A 25 10.79 4.09 -0.85
CA THR A 25 12.05 4.00 -1.61
C THR A 25 13.25 3.64 -0.74
N ALA A 26 13.06 3.48 0.57
CA ALA A 26 14.16 3.42 1.55
C ALA A 26 15.03 2.15 1.45
N GLN A 27 14.61 1.12 0.72
CA GLN A 27 15.28 -0.19 0.70
C GLN A 27 15.76 -0.66 -0.69
N ASN A 28 15.88 0.23 -1.69
CA ASN A 28 16.21 -0.15 -3.09
C ASN A 28 15.27 -1.19 -3.71
N GLN A 29 14.16 -1.51 -3.05
CA GLN A 29 13.05 -2.30 -3.52
C GLN A 29 11.84 -1.39 -3.47
N MET A 30 11.15 -1.21 -4.60
CA MET A 30 9.86 -0.51 -4.61
C MET A 30 8.87 -1.32 -3.79
N HIS A 31 8.52 -0.80 -2.62
CA HIS A 31 7.49 -1.39 -1.76
C HIS A 31 6.33 -0.41 -1.63
N VAL A 32 5.11 -0.93 -1.72
CA VAL A 32 3.88 -0.18 -1.52
C VAL A 32 3.45 -0.32 -0.06
N GLN A 33 3.21 0.80 0.61
CA GLN A 33 2.64 0.81 1.95
C GLN A 33 1.20 1.31 1.87
N ASN A 34 0.24 0.38 1.98
CA ASN A 34 -1.18 0.73 1.96
C ASN A 34 -1.59 1.44 3.26
N PHE A 35 -2.50 2.41 3.16
CA PHE A 35 -3.07 3.14 4.30
C PHE A 35 -4.53 3.53 4.04
N GLY A 36 -5.17 4.16 5.02
CA GLY A 36 -6.54 4.65 4.90
C GLY A 36 -7.57 3.51 4.76
N ASP A 37 -8.75 3.87 4.28
CA ASP A 37 -9.87 2.95 4.10
C ASP A 37 -9.97 2.52 2.64
N PRO A 38 -9.79 1.23 2.30
CA PRO A 38 -9.99 0.75 0.95
C PRO A 38 -11.47 0.75 0.58
N PHE A 39 -11.75 0.84 -0.72
CA PHE A 39 -13.13 0.79 -1.23
C PHE A 39 -13.23 0.00 -2.53
N PHE A 40 -14.45 -0.40 -2.85
CA PHE A 40 -14.77 -1.04 -4.12
C PHE A 40 -15.20 -0.01 -5.17
N LEU A 41 -14.81 -0.27 -6.41
CA LEU A 41 -15.22 0.50 -7.57
C LEU A 41 -15.66 -0.47 -8.68
N VAL A 42 -16.81 -0.20 -9.28
CA VAL A 42 -17.22 -0.87 -10.52
C VAL A 42 -16.55 -0.16 -11.68
N ILE A 43 -15.83 -0.90 -12.51
CA ILE A 43 -15.26 -0.41 -13.78
C ILE A 43 -16.04 -1.00 -14.95
N HIS A 44 -16.25 -0.17 -15.97
CA HIS A 44 -16.96 -0.56 -17.19
C HIS A 44 -15.98 -0.89 -18.31
N GLU A 45 -16.45 -1.70 -19.27
CA GLU A 45 -15.66 -1.98 -20.47
C GLU A 45 -15.38 -0.71 -21.27
N GLY A 46 -14.12 -0.49 -21.65
CA GLY A 46 -13.72 0.69 -22.43
C GLY A 46 -13.57 1.96 -21.60
N GLU A 47 -13.80 1.92 -20.29
CA GLU A 47 -13.65 3.08 -19.42
C GLU A 47 -12.18 3.48 -19.25
N ALA A 48 -11.87 4.73 -19.58
CA ALA A 48 -10.53 5.28 -19.47
C ALA A 48 -10.22 5.73 -18.03
N LEU A 49 -8.94 5.78 -17.66
CA LEU A 49 -8.53 6.25 -16.34
C LEU A 49 -9.05 7.66 -16.04
N ALA A 50 -9.09 8.56 -17.03
CA ALA A 50 -9.61 9.92 -16.86
C ALA A 50 -11.05 9.93 -16.32
N GLU A 51 -11.90 9.03 -16.81
CA GLU A 51 -13.30 8.91 -16.40
C GLU A 51 -13.41 8.30 -15.00
N VAL A 52 -12.62 7.25 -14.74
CA VAL A 52 -12.49 6.62 -13.42
C VAL A 52 -12.04 7.62 -12.35
N LYS A 53 -11.06 8.48 -12.67
CA LYS A 53 -10.55 9.53 -11.80
C LYS A 53 -11.65 10.48 -11.34
N LEU A 54 -12.52 10.92 -12.25
CA LEU A 54 -13.65 11.81 -11.92
C LEU A 54 -14.62 11.14 -10.92
N ARG A 55 -14.92 9.85 -11.11
CA ARG A 55 -15.78 9.09 -10.19
C ARG A 55 -15.13 8.92 -8.82
N ILE A 56 -13.84 8.58 -8.78
CA ILE A 56 -13.09 8.44 -7.52
C ILE A 56 -13.03 9.77 -6.78
N GLN A 57 -12.72 10.86 -7.47
CA GLN A 57 -12.67 12.21 -6.87
C GLN A 57 -14.01 12.58 -6.25
N LYS A 58 -15.12 12.37 -6.99
CA LYS A 58 -16.47 12.62 -6.51
C LYS A 58 -16.82 11.74 -5.30
N LYS A 59 -16.44 10.46 -5.33
CA LYS A 59 -16.68 9.50 -4.23
C LYS A 59 -15.93 9.89 -2.95
N LEU A 60 -14.67 10.28 -3.07
CA LEU A 60 -13.81 10.64 -1.95
C LEU A 60 -13.95 12.10 -1.50
N GLN A 61 -14.63 12.94 -2.29
CA GLN A 61 -14.82 14.37 -2.03
C GLN A 61 -13.50 15.14 -1.84
N VAL A 62 -12.47 14.76 -2.61
CA VAL A 62 -11.13 15.37 -2.53
C VAL A 62 -11.07 16.64 -3.39
N PRO A 63 -10.56 17.77 -2.86
CA PRO A 63 -10.36 18.99 -3.64
C PRO A 63 -9.50 18.76 -4.88
N ASN A 64 -9.82 19.44 -5.98
CA ASN A 64 -9.11 19.26 -7.25
C ASN A 64 -7.60 19.47 -7.14
N GLU A 65 -7.17 20.50 -6.42
CA GLU A 65 -5.75 20.82 -6.23
C GLU A 65 -4.97 19.71 -5.51
N GLU A 66 -5.63 18.98 -4.61
CA GLU A 66 -5.04 17.85 -3.91
C GLU A 66 -5.03 16.61 -4.81
N PHE A 67 -6.16 16.33 -5.46
CA PHE A 67 -6.35 15.16 -6.31
C PHE A 67 -5.43 15.14 -7.52
N LEU A 68 -5.11 16.32 -8.09
CA LEU A 68 -4.16 16.46 -9.20
C LEU A 68 -2.73 15.99 -8.86
N LYS A 69 -2.38 15.91 -7.57
CA LYS A 69 -1.06 15.43 -7.12
C LYS A 69 -0.99 13.90 -7.03
N TRP A 70 -2.14 13.23 -7.04
CA TRP A 70 -2.22 11.79 -6.86
C TRP A 70 -1.76 11.07 -8.13
N LYS A 71 -1.08 9.93 -7.95
CA LYS A 71 -0.74 9.04 -9.07
C LYS A 71 -1.54 7.77 -8.97
N PHE A 72 -1.87 7.22 -10.12
CA PHE A 72 -2.71 6.04 -10.23
C PHE A 72 -1.87 4.92 -10.80
N ALA A 73 -1.98 3.75 -10.20
CA ALA A 73 -1.22 2.58 -10.61
C ALA A 73 -2.10 1.34 -10.63
N PHE A 74 -1.88 0.47 -11.60
CA PHE A 74 -2.25 -0.93 -11.47
C PHE A 74 -1.21 -1.60 -10.58
N VAL A 75 -1.61 -2.14 -9.44
CA VAL A 75 -0.69 -2.81 -8.53
C VAL A 75 -0.91 -4.31 -8.62
N SER A 76 0.17 -5.05 -8.87
CA SER A 76 0.18 -6.51 -8.86
C SER A 76 1.36 -7.01 -8.04
N LEU A 77 1.13 -7.92 -7.10
CA LEU A 77 2.19 -8.51 -6.24
C LEU A 77 3.07 -7.44 -5.57
N GLY A 78 2.45 -6.34 -5.12
CA GLY A 78 3.14 -5.21 -4.48
C GLY A 78 3.94 -4.31 -5.42
N ARG A 79 3.87 -4.53 -6.74
CA ARG A 79 4.57 -3.73 -7.76
C ARG A 79 3.58 -2.81 -8.47
N PRO A 80 3.75 -1.48 -8.36
CA PRO A 80 2.89 -0.53 -9.05
C PRO A 80 3.38 -0.29 -10.48
N GLU A 81 2.45 -0.39 -11.44
CA GLU A 81 2.58 0.06 -12.83
C GLU A 81 1.71 1.31 -13.01
N TYR A 82 2.34 2.47 -13.22
CA TYR A 82 1.60 3.74 -13.32
C TYR A 82 0.80 3.84 -14.61
N LEU A 83 -0.42 4.31 -14.47
CA LEU A 83 -1.41 4.42 -15.54
C LEU A 83 -1.47 5.85 -16.09
N GLN A 84 -1.75 5.97 -17.38
CA GLN A 84 -2.02 7.20 -18.09
C GLN A 84 -3.53 7.43 -18.20
N ASP A 85 -3.93 8.69 -18.43
CA ASP A 85 -5.34 9.06 -18.54
C ASP A 85 -6.10 8.33 -19.66
N SER A 86 -5.39 7.98 -20.74
CA SER A 86 -5.94 7.22 -21.87
C SER A 86 -5.94 5.70 -21.67
N ASP A 87 -5.41 5.18 -20.56
CA ASP A 87 -5.42 3.74 -20.31
C ASP A 87 -6.82 3.23 -20.03
N ILE A 88 -7.20 2.16 -20.73
CA ILE A 88 -8.45 1.44 -20.50
C ILE A 88 -8.29 0.53 -19.28
N ILE A 89 -9.06 0.82 -18.24
CA ILE A 89 -8.89 0.18 -16.92
C ILE A 89 -9.35 -1.27 -16.96
N SER A 90 -10.46 -1.58 -17.61
CA SER A 90 -10.97 -2.95 -17.74
C SER A 90 -9.95 -3.92 -18.34
N ASN A 91 -9.05 -3.42 -19.19
CA ASN A 91 -8.00 -4.22 -19.81
C ASN A 91 -6.90 -4.69 -18.84
N ARG A 92 -6.70 -3.98 -17.71
CA ARG A 92 -5.71 -4.36 -16.71
C ARG A 92 -6.21 -5.45 -15.76
N PHE A 93 -7.53 -5.59 -15.61
CA PHE A 93 -8.15 -6.51 -14.66
C PHE A 93 -8.74 -7.76 -15.32
N GLN A 94 -8.20 -8.21 -16.46
CA GLN A 94 -8.81 -9.27 -17.28
C GLN A 94 -8.68 -10.70 -16.71
N ARG A 95 -7.61 -11.01 -15.96
CA ARG A 95 -7.27 -12.40 -15.58
C ARG A 95 -8.14 -12.94 -14.43
N ARG A 96 -8.73 -14.11 -14.67
CA ARG A 96 -9.43 -14.98 -13.69
C ARG A 96 -8.54 -16.18 -13.35
N ASP A 97 -7.40 -15.97 -12.74
CA ASP A 97 -6.73 -17.01 -11.97
C ASP A 97 -7.30 -16.99 -10.55
N ILE A 98 -7.69 -18.17 -10.06
CA ILE A 98 -8.47 -18.42 -8.83
C ILE A 98 -7.79 -17.84 -7.57
N TYR A 99 -6.51 -17.46 -7.65
CA TYR A 99 -5.72 -16.85 -6.58
C TYR A 99 -5.31 -15.38 -6.83
N GLY A 100 -5.45 -14.86 -8.07
CA GLY A 100 -4.92 -13.54 -8.48
C GLY A 100 -5.83 -12.34 -8.17
N ALA A 101 -7.10 -12.57 -7.80
CA ALA A 101 -8.07 -11.49 -7.55
C ALA A 101 -7.73 -10.61 -6.34
N TRP A 102 -7.01 -11.16 -5.35
CA TRP A 102 -6.54 -10.42 -4.17
C TRP A 102 -5.16 -9.76 -4.37
N GLU A 103 -4.48 -10.10 -5.46
CA GLU A 103 -3.13 -9.62 -5.75
C GLU A 103 -3.14 -8.36 -6.63
N GLN A 104 -4.29 -8.03 -7.23
CA GLN A 104 -4.46 -6.94 -8.19
C GLN A 104 -5.44 -5.88 -7.69
N TYR A 105 -5.03 -4.61 -7.73
CA TYR A 105 -5.89 -3.49 -7.35
C TYR A 105 -5.50 -2.19 -8.06
N LEU A 106 -6.42 -1.21 -8.03
CA LEU A 106 -6.12 0.16 -8.43
C LEU A 106 -5.52 0.92 -7.23
N GLY A 107 -4.26 1.29 -7.33
CA GLY A 107 -3.52 2.02 -6.31
C GLY A 107 -3.60 3.54 -6.50
N LEU A 108 -3.83 4.25 -5.40
CA LEU A 108 -3.85 5.71 -5.31
C LEU A 108 -2.62 6.17 -4.50
N GLU A 109 -1.57 6.61 -5.20
CA GLU A 109 -0.36 7.12 -4.55
C GLU A 109 -0.57 8.57 -4.12
N HIS A 110 -0.54 8.83 -2.81
CA HIS A 110 -0.53 10.17 -2.24
C HIS A 110 -0.07 10.16 -0.78
N THR A 111 0.21 11.34 -0.22
CA THR A 111 0.53 11.48 1.20
C THR A 111 -0.69 11.22 2.07
N ASP A 112 -0.50 10.53 3.20
CA ASP A 112 -1.54 10.39 4.21
C ASP A 112 -1.74 11.73 4.94
N ASN A 113 -2.78 12.45 4.51
CA ASN A 113 -3.22 13.71 5.08
C ASN A 113 -4.29 13.53 6.15
N SER A 114 -4.67 12.28 6.48
CA SER A 114 -5.58 12.04 7.60
C SER A 114 -4.95 12.59 8.88
N PRO A 115 -5.73 13.20 9.80
CA PRO A 115 -5.21 13.61 11.09
C PRO A 115 -4.64 12.37 11.74
N LYS A 116 -3.30 12.25 11.73
CA LYS A 116 -2.59 11.08 12.21
C LYS A 116 -3.11 10.77 13.59
N ARG A 117 -3.99 9.78 13.72
CA ARG A 117 -4.02 9.00 14.95
C ARG A 117 -2.63 8.39 14.95
N TYR A 118 -1.72 8.97 15.73
CA TYR A 118 -0.45 8.39 16.11
C TYR A 118 -0.76 7.04 16.78
N THR A 119 -1.16 6.05 16.00
CA THR A 119 -1.53 4.74 16.47
C THR A 119 -0.23 4.00 16.66
N ALA A 120 0.09 3.74 17.93
CA ALA A 120 0.92 2.70 18.57
C ALA A 120 2.00 1.91 17.77
N ASN A 121 1.90 1.74 16.46
CA ASN A 121 2.80 0.95 15.61
C ASN A 121 4.21 1.56 15.50
N GLN A 122 4.35 2.90 15.49
CA GLN A 122 5.68 3.51 15.55
C GLN A 122 6.37 3.33 16.92
N GLN A 123 5.60 3.22 18.01
CA GLN A 123 6.15 2.86 19.32
C GLN A 123 6.55 1.38 19.36
N GLN A 124 5.79 0.46 18.76
CA GLN A 124 6.18 -0.96 18.67
C GLN A 124 7.46 -1.18 17.84
N LEU A 125 7.64 -0.47 16.72
CA LEU A 125 8.89 -0.57 15.95
C LEU A 125 10.10 -0.05 16.75
N LYS A 126 9.95 1.08 17.46
CA LYS A 126 11.00 1.63 18.32
C LYS A 126 11.30 0.73 19.54
N LEU A 127 10.30 0.12 20.15
CA LEU A 127 10.45 -0.82 21.28
C LEU A 127 11.11 -2.14 20.85
N SER A 128 10.79 -2.65 19.64
CA SER A 128 11.41 -3.87 19.11
C SER A 128 12.88 -3.66 18.75
N GLN A 129 13.24 -2.50 18.18
CA GLN A 129 14.63 -2.17 17.85
C GLN A 129 15.46 -1.88 19.09
N GLY A 130 14.90 -1.20 20.10
CA GLY A 130 15.55 -1.00 21.40
C GLY A 130 15.82 -2.31 22.14
N SER A 131 14.89 -3.27 22.07
CA SER A 131 15.06 -4.59 22.69
C SER A 131 16.13 -5.44 22.00
N LYS A 132 16.21 -5.38 20.66
CA LYS A 132 17.27 -6.07 19.90
C LYS A 132 18.66 -5.45 20.15
N LYS A 133 18.75 -4.12 20.29
CA LYS A 133 20.01 -3.42 20.61
C LYS A 133 20.51 -3.77 22.02
N LYS A 134 19.65 -3.73 23.04
CA LYS A 134 20.00 -4.12 24.42
C LYS A 134 20.48 -5.57 24.53
N ARG A 135 19.85 -6.50 23.80
CA ARG A 135 20.31 -7.91 23.77
C ARG A 135 21.70 -8.04 23.15
N ARG A 136 22.00 -7.30 22.07
CA ARG A 136 23.33 -7.29 21.44
C ARG A 136 24.42 -6.72 22.36
N GLU A 137 24.13 -5.63 23.07
CA GLU A 137 25.08 -5.06 24.05
C GLU A 137 25.33 -6.00 25.22
N ALA A 138 24.29 -6.64 25.78
CA ALA A 138 24.44 -7.60 26.86
C ALA A 138 25.29 -8.83 26.47
N VAL A 139 25.11 -9.33 25.25
CA VAL A 139 25.92 -10.45 24.72
C VAL A 139 27.39 -10.04 24.55
N ASN A 140 27.66 -8.82 24.07
CA ASN A 140 29.04 -8.34 23.92
C ASN A 140 29.74 -8.11 25.27
N LEU A 141 29.02 -7.64 26.30
CA LEU A 141 29.54 -7.48 27.67
C LEU A 141 29.88 -8.84 28.32
N LEU A 142 29.03 -9.86 28.11
CA LEU A 142 29.28 -11.23 28.61
C LEU A 142 30.45 -11.91 27.89
N LEU A 143 30.61 -11.69 26.59
CA LEU A 143 31.73 -12.23 25.83
C LEU A 143 33.05 -11.53 26.18
N GLY A 144 33.02 -10.22 26.48
CA GLY A 144 34.18 -9.46 26.94
C GLY A 144 34.66 -9.85 28.34
N SER A 145 33.75 -10.21 29.27
CA SER A 145 34.18 -10.66 30.60
C SER A 145 34.74 -12.08 30.63
N LEU A 146 34.40 -12.91 29.63
CA LEU A 146 34.96 -14.26 29.47
C LEU A 146 36.36 -14.26 28.85
N SER A 147 36.73 -13.23 28.07
CA SER A 147 38.10 -13.10 27.56
C SER A 147 39.11 -12.69 28.62
N ASP A 148 38.67 -11.99 29.66
CA ASP A 148 39.55 -11.52 30.74
C ASP A 148 39.84 -12.59 31.82
N SER A 149 39.15 -13.74 31.77
CA SER A 149 39.34 -14.84 32.73
C SER A 149 40.34 -15.92 32.28
N ILE A 150 40.98 -15.77 31.10
CA ILE A 150 41.97 -16.74 30.59
C ILE A 150 43.43 -16.32 30.89
N PHE A 151 43.67 -15.13 31.44
CA PHE A 151 45.02 -14.61 31.71
C PHE A 151 45.55 -14.77 33.15
N LEU A 152 44.96 -15.63 33.99
CA LEU A 152 45.38 -15.79 35.40
C LEU A 152 45.93 -17.17 35.81
N PHE A 153 46.31 -18.02 34.86
CA PHE A 153 47.17 -19.18 35.17
C PHE A 153 48.38 -19.20 34.22
N SER A 154 49.46 -18.52 34.62
CA SER A 154 50.84 -18.82 34.23
C SER A 154 51.67 -18.92 35.49
#